data_AF-A0A374RSH1-F1
#
_entry.id   AF-A0A374RSH1-F1
#
_cell.length_a   1.000
_cell.length_b   1.000
_cell.length_c   1.000
_cell.angle_alpha   90.00
_cell.angle_beta   90.00
_cell.angle_gamma   90.00
#
_symmetry.space_group_name_H-M   'P 1'
#
loop_
_entity.id
_entity.type
_entity.pdbx_description
1 polymer ?
#
loop_
_entity_poly.entity_id
_entity_poly.type
_entity_poly.pdbx_seq_one_letter_code
_entity_poly.pdbx_strand_id
1 'polypeptide(L)'
;MDTEEDMPRPNELQDGTMAKVNALRDLLSQIGDPDAAHDAGVIDDDEYVERKARKLAYTAAVAAYGKGEAPDVDKLLEQMREKVAEPSQTETNTANIDYLMMTVGGEQ
;
A
#
# COMPACT_ATOMS: atom_id res chain seq x y z
N MET A 1 22.62 17.31 39.32
CA MET A 1 22.01 17.62 38.01
C MET A 1 21.98 16.30 37.29
N ASP A 2 20.96 15.52 37.65
CA ASP A 2 20.76 14.15 37.25
C ASP A 2 20.21 14.18 35.84
N THR A 3 21.10 13.96 34.87
CA THR A 3 20.70 13.53 33.53
C THR A 3 20.27 12.08 33.63
N GLU A 4 19.09 11.85 34.22
CA GLU A 4 18.30 10.69 33.83
C GLU A 4 17.87 10.97 32.40
N GLU A 5 18.61 10.41 31.44
CA GLU A 5 18.08 10.18 30.11
C GLU A 5 16.74 9.49 30.33
N ASP A 6 15.68 10.25 30.06
CA ASP A 6 14.28 9.84 29.94
C ASP A 6 14.19 8.83 28.79
N MET A 7 14.77 7.65 29.01
CA MET A 7 14.67 6.52 28.10
C MET A 7 13.27 5.95 28.34
N PRO A 8 12.34 6.07 27.39
CA PRO A 8 10.98 5.59 27.57
C PRO A 8 11.04 4.12 27.95
N ARG A 9 10.34 3.74 29.02
CA ARG A 9 10.38 2.35 29.51
C ARG A 9 9.89 1.45 28.38
N PRO A 10 10.45 0.23 28.23
CA PRO A 10 10.09 -0.67 27.13
C PRO A 10 8.57 -0.94 27.03
N ASN A 11 7.84 -0.81 28.13
CA ASN A 11 6.38 -0.92 28.15
C ASN A 11 5.64 0.31 27.56
N GLU A 12 6.17 1.53 27.68
CA GLU A 12 5.58 2.75 27.12
C GLU A 12 5.78 2.84 25.60
N LEU A 13 6.92 2.34 25.12
CA LEU A 13 7.18 2.13 23.69
C LEU A 13 6.20 1.11 23.08
N GLN A 14 5.86 0.05 23.82
CA GLN A 14 4.89 -0.95 23.39
C GLN A 14 3.45 -0.39 23.36
N ASP A 15 3.04 0.38 24.36
CA ASP A 15 1.72 1.03 24.40
C ASP A 15 1.57 2.05 23.25
N GLY A 16 2.57 2.90 23.02
CA GLY A 16 2.58 3.85 21.90
C GLY A 16 2.56 3.16 20.53
N THR A 17 3.21 2.00 20.41
CA THR A 17 3.21 1.19 19.18
C THR A 17 1.85 0.55 18.93
N MET A 18 1.19 0.02 19.97
CA MET A 18 -0.15 -0.55 19.85
C MET A 18 -1.22 0.50 19.53
N ALA A 19 -1.10 1.73 20.03
CA ALA A 19 -1.97 2.83 19.64
C ALA A 19 -1.86 3.15 18.14
N LYS A 20 -0.62 3.21 17.61
CA LYS A 20 -0.38 3.42 16.17
C LYS A 20 -0.90 2.27 15.31
N VAL A 21 -0.70 1.02 15.74
CA VAL A 21 -1.24 -0.16 15.04
C VAL A 21 -2.77 -0.12 14.98
N ASN A 22 -3.44 0.22 16.09
CA ASN A 22 -4.89 0.36 16.10
C ASN A 22 -5.38 1.48 15.18
N ALA A 23 -4.72 2.64 15.19
CA ALA A 23 -5.07 3.74 14.30
C ALA A 23 -4.92 3.36 12.81
N LEU A 24 -3.82 2.70 12.44
CA LEU A 24 -3.62 2.22 11.07
C LEU A 24 -4.65 1.16 10.67
N ARG A 25 -5.04 0.29 11.60
CA ARG A 25 -6.06 -0.74 11.36
C ARG A 25 -7.45 -0.15 11.19
N ASP A 26 -7.77 0.92 11.91
CA ASP A 26 -9.00 1.69 11.71
C ASP A 26 -9.03 2.36 10.32
N LEU A 27 -7.92 2.99 9.93
CA LEU A 27 -7.75 3.58 8.59
C LEU A 27 -7.90 2.52 7.48
N LEU A 28 -7.33 1.32 7.66
CA LEU A 28 -7.52 0.19 6.75
C LEU A 28 -8.99 -0.21 6.63
N SER A 29 -9.72 -0.22 7.74
CA SER A 29 -11.16 -0.52 7.74
C SER A 29 -11.97 0.57 7.03
N GLN A 30 -11.56 1.84 7.13
CA GLN A 30 -12.21 2.95 6.42
C GLN A 30 -11.97 2.87 4.90
N ILE A 31 -10.79 2.43 4.46
CA ILE A 31 -10.49 2.25 3.03
C ILE A 31 -11.34 1.12 2.43
N GLY A 32 -11.59 0.05 3.21
CA GLY A 32 -12.37 -1.10 2.77
C GLY A 32 -11.65 -1.93 1.69
N ASP A 33 -12.41 -2.39 0.69
CA ASP A 33 -11.89 -3.14 -0.44
C ASP A 33 -11.91 -2.31 -1.73
N PRO A 34 -10.78 -1.68 -2.11
CA PRO A 34 -10.70 -0.86 -3.32
C PRO A 34 -10.89 -1.70 -4.58
N ASP A 35 -10.44 -2.95 -4.61
CA ASP A 35 -10.68 -3.88 -5.72
C ASP A 35 -12.19 -4.10 -5.94
N ALA A 36 -12.97 -4.33 -4.87
CA ALA A 36 -14.42 -4.50 -5.00
C ALA A 36 -15.14 -3.22 -5.44
N ALA A 37 -14.67 -2.05 -4.97
CA ALA A 37 -15.23 -0.76 -5.37
C ALA A 37 -14.92 -0.41 -6.82
N HIS A 38 -13.71 -0.73 -7.31
CA HIS A 38 -13.30 -0.52 -8.70
C HIS A 38 -14.02 -1.50 -9.64
N ASP A 39 -14.12 -2.78 -9.26
CA ASP A 39 -14.86 -3.80 -10.02
C ASP A 39 -16.36 -3.46 -10.14
N ALA A 40 -16.94 -2.86 -9.10
CA ALA A 40 -18.31 -2.34 -9.12
C ALA A 40 -18.46 -1.02 -9.89
N GLY A 41 -17.37 -0.42 -10.39
CA GLY A 41 -17.37 0.87 -11.07
C GLY A 41 -17.74 2.06 -10.17
N VAL A 42 -17.56 1.92 -8.85
CA VAL A 42 -17.88 2.96 -7.85
C VAL A 42 -16.76 4.00 -7.75
N ILE A 43 -15.53 3.62 -8.07
CA ILE A 43 -14.34 4.47 -8.02
C ILE A 43 -13.57 4.41 -9.34
N ASP A 44 -12.99 5.53 -9.75
CA ASP A 44 -12.13 5.63 -10.93
C ASP A 44 -10.75 4.95 -10.71
N ASP A 45 -10.01 4.69 -11.79
CA ASP A 45 -8.67 4.09 -11.74
C ASP A 45 -7.70 4.87 -10.86
N ASP A 46 -7.70 6.21 -10.94
CA ASP A 46 -6.89 7.09 -10.08
C ASP A 46 -7.22 6.90 -8.58
N GLU A 47 -8.51 6.80 -8.25
CA GLU A 47 -8.95 6.60 -6.88
C GLU A 47 -8.66 5.17 -6.40
N TYR A 48 -8.78 4.18 -7.28
CA TYR A 48 -8.35 2.80 -7.01
C TYR A 48 -6.85 2.74 -6.71
N VAL A 49 -6.02 3.41 -7.50
CA VAL A 49 -4.57 3.47 -7.30
C VAL A 49 -4.26 4.06 -5.93
N GLU A 50 -4.87 5.19 -5.57
CA GLU A 50 -4.64 5.83 -4.29
C GLU A 50 -5.12 4.97 -3.11
N ARG A 51 -6.33 4.41 -3.17
CA ARG A 51 -6.89 3.58 -2.09
C ARG A 51 -6.12 2.27 -1.94
N LYS A 52 -5.73 1.63 -3.04
CA LYS A 52 -4.94 0.39 -3.02
C LYS A 52 -3.53 0.62 -2.50
N ALA A 53 -2.88 1.72 -2.91
CA ALA A 53 -1.58 2.11 -2.37
C ALA A 53 -1.64 2.38 -0.87
N ARG A 54 -2.65 3.13 -0.39
CA ARG A 54 -2.89 3.36 1.04
C ARG A 54 -3.09 2.06 1.81
N LYS A 55 -3.93 1.16 1.29
CA LYS A 55 -4.18 -0.15 1.91
C LYS A 55 -2.89 -0.96 2.06
N LEU A 56 -2.07 -1.03 1.01
CA LEU A 56 -0.80 -1.75 1.04
C LEU A 56 0.21 -1.12 2.01
N ALA A 57 0.35 0.21 1.97
CA ALA A 57 1.29 0.93 2.82
C ALA A 57 0.93 0.81 4.30
N TYR A 58 -0.34 0.99 4.67
CA TYR A 58 -0.80 0.86 6.05
C TYR A 58 -0.70 -0.58 6.56
N THR A 59 -0.95 -1.57 5.71
CA THR A 59 -0.76 -2.98 6.08
C THR A 59 0.72 -3.30 6.36
N ALA A 60 1.62 -2.82 5.49
CA ALA A 60 3.06 -2.95 5.70
C ALA A 60 3.52 -2.22 6.97
N ALA A 61 2.96 -1.04 7.23
CA ALA A 61 3.26 -0.27 8.42
C ALA A 61 2.80 -1.00 9.70
N VAL A 62 1.58 -1.53 9.73
CA VAL A 62 1.08 -2.35 10.84
C VAL A 62 1.98 -3.55 11.11
N ALA A 63 2.44 -4.23 10.06
CA ALA A 63 3.33 -5.39 10.19
C ALA A 63 4.70 -5.00 10.78
N ALA A 64 5.28 -3.87 10.38
CA ALA A 64 6.54 -3.37 10.93
C ALA A 64 6.38 -2.89 12.38
N TYR A 65 5.32 -2.15 12.69
CA TYR A 65 5.00 -1.79 14.07
C TYR A 65 4.78 -3.03 14.96
N GLY A 66 4.14 -4.09 14.42
CA GLY A 66 4.00 -5.37 15.12
C GLY A 66 5.31 -6.09 15.42
N LYS A 67 6.39 -5.76 14.69
CA LYS A 67 7.76 -6.25 14.94
C LYS A 67 8.57 -5.35 15.86
N GLY A 68 8.02 -4.21 16.29
CA GLY A 68 8.72 -3.19 17.05
C GLY A 68 9.58 -2.24 16.20
N GLU A 69 9.41 -2.25 14.88
CA GLU A 69 10.03 -1.28 13.97
C GLU A 69 9.10 -0.08 13.78
N ALA A 70 9.65 1.12 13.67
CA ALA A 70 8.91 2.32 13.31
C ALA A 70 9.05 2.59 11.80
N PRO A 71 8.17 2.03 10.96
CA PRO A 71 8.22 2.24 9.51
C PRO A 71 7.88 3.69 9.16
N ASP A 72 8.50 4.17 8.09
CA ASP A 72 8.17 5.46 7.50
C ASP A 72 6.94 5.28 6.58
N VAL A 73 5.77 5.66 7.09
CA VAL A 73 4.48 5.41 6.42
C VAL A 73 4.35 6.22 5.14
N ASP A 74 4.86 7.46 5.11
CA ASP A 74 4.89 8.30 3.92
C ASP A 74 5.75 7.69 2.82
N LYS A 75 6.94 7.20 3.18
CA LYS A 75 7.81 6.51 2.23
C LYS A 75 7.22 5.19 1.71
N LEU A 76 6.45 4.48 2.53
CA LEU A 76 5.71 3.30 2.09
C LEU A 76 4.56 3.69 1.14
N LEU A 77 3.85 4.79 1.42
CA LEU A 77 2.77 5.29 0.57
C LEU A 77 3.27 5.67 -0.82
N GLU A 78 4.39 6.40 -0.91
CA GLU A 78 4.99 6.79 -2.18
C GLU A 78 5.39 5.56 -3.01
N GLN A 79 6.10 4.60 -2.41
CA GLN A 79 6.49 3.35 -3.08
C GLN A 79 5.30 2.52 -3.53
N MET A 80 4.24 2.44 -2.72
CA MET A 80 3.05 1.68 -3.10
C MET A 80 2.25 2.42 -4.17
N ARG A 81 2.19 3.76 -4.14
CA ARG A 81 1.56 4.55 -5.20
C ARG A 81 2.26 4.35 -6.53
N GLU A 82 3.59 4.43 -6.57
CA GLU A 82 4.36 4.18 -7.80
C GLU A 82 4.09 2.78 -8.36
N LYS A 83 4.13 1.75 -7.50
CA LYS A 83 3.86 0.36 -7.92
C LYS A 83 2.43 0.09 -8.39
N VAL A 84 1.45 0.79 -7.81
CA VAL A 84 0.04 0.61 -8.17
C VAL A 84 -0.34 1.50 -9.37
N ALA A 85 0.30 2.65 -9.51
CA ALA A 85 0.15 3.57 -10.64
C ALA A 85 0.84 3.06 -11.91
N GLU A 86 1.88 2.22 -11.79
CA GLU A 86 2.36 1.45 -12.94
C GLU A 86 1.19 0.63 -13.49
N PRO A 87 0.95 0.66 -14.82
CA PRO A 87 -0.07 -0.19 -15.43
C PRO A 87 0.22 -1.62 -15.01
N SER A 88 -0.70 -2.22 -14.24
CA SER A 88 -0.57 -3.62 -13.85
C SER A 88 -0.29 -4.40 -15.12
N GLN A 89 0.76 -5.24 -15.12
CA GLN A 89 1.19 -5.98 -16.31
C GLN A 89 0.05 -6.78 -16.99
N THR A 90 -1.12 -6.93 -16.37
CA THR A 90 -2.37 -7.37 -16.99
C THR A 90 -2.77 -6.54 -18.23
N GLU A 91 -2.61 -5.22 -18.23
CA GLU A 91 -2.92 -4.37 -19.39
C GLU A 91 -1.77 -4.32 -20.40
N THR A 92 -0.51 -4.29 -19.94
CA THR A 92 0.65 -4.35 -20.85
C THR A 92 0.74 -5.71 -21.57
N ASN A 93 0.37 -6.82 -20.93
CA ASN A 93 0.38 -8.13 -21.59
C ASN A 93 -0.70 -8.25 -22.68
N THR A 94 -1.82 -7.53 -22.59
CA THR A 94 -2.82 -7.51 -23.67
C THR A 94 -2.30 -6.71 -24.87
N ALA A 95 -1.68 -5.55 -24.63
CA ALA A 95 -1.06 -4.76 -25.70
C ALA A 95 0.14 -5.48 -26.36
N ASN A 96 0.89 -6.29 -25.61
CA ASN A 96 2.03 -7.03 -26.14
C ASN A 96 1.61 -8.28 -26.96
N ILE A 97 0.45 -8.89 -26.63
CA ILE A 97 -0.13 -9.98 -27.44
C ILE A 97 -0.70 -9.45 -28.76
N ASP A 98 -1.34 -8.28 -28.76
CA ASP A 98 -1.89 -7.69 -29.99
C ASP A 98 -0.79 -7.32 -31.00
N TYR A 99 0.34 -6.78 -30.52
CA TYR A 99 1.53 -6.52 -31.35
C TYR A 99 2.16 -7.82 -31.92
N LEU A 100 2.14 -8.92 -31.15
CA LEU A 100 2.59 -10.24 -31.64
C LEU A 100 1.63 -10.84 -32.68
N MET A 101 0.31 -10.65 -32.54
CA MET A 101 -0.66 -11.17 -33.52
C MET A 101 -0.72 -10.35 -34.81
N MET A 102 -0.39 -9.05 -34.77
CA MET A 102 -0.29 -8.21 -35.96
C MET A 102 1.01 -8.46 -36.77
N THR A 103 2.06 -8.97 -36.12
CA THR A 103 3.35 -9.28 -36.78
C THR A 103 3.48 -10.73 -37.27
N VAL A 104 2.70 -11.68 -36.73
CA VAL A 104 2.67 -13.10 -37.15
C VAL A 104 1.51 -13.42 -38.10
N GLY A 105 0.69 -12.43 -38.47
CA GLY A 105 -0.43 -12.56 -39.41
C GLY A 105 -0.14 -12.08 -40.84
N GLY A 106 1.14 -11.96 -41.22
CA GLY A 106 1.56 -11.23 -42.43
C GLY A 106 2.51 -11.98 -43.35
N GLU A 107 2.34 -13.29 -43.57
CA GLU A 107 2.93 -13.97 -44.73
C GLU A 107 1.88 -14.90 -45.35
N GLN A 108 1.37 -14.49 -46.53
CA GLN A 108 0.56 -15.31 -47.43
C GLN A 108 1.47 -16.19 -48.29
#